data_AF-A0A930YE91-F1
#
_entry.id   AF-A0A930YE91-F1
#
_cell.length_a   1.000
_cell.length_b   1.000
_cell.length_c   1.000
_cell.angle_alpha   90.00
_cell.angle_beta   90.00
_cell.angle_gamma   90.00
#
_symmetry.space_group_name_H-M   'P 1'
#
loop_
_entity.id
_entity.type
_entity.pdbx_description
1 polymer ?
#
loop_
_entity_poly.entity_id
_entity_poly.type
_entity_poly.pdbx_seq_one_letter_code
_entity_poly.pdbx_strand_id
1 'polypeptide(L)'
;MDATTPGAPAEPPSGDEEWGPFEADPPAPTPSSRAQPVGADTREGRPPERGIPKLVNTVFGAAQTTFLLSVLVMCAVPALAILMFSSNLEHGRWSVFAVGIVISAAGFVSGGLLGFLFALPRSTTVAGSSGNTTVAITVRPNTNLEDVSDWLTKIIVGVTLIQIGKADTALGFLFTRTGDAMGGGPSATTFSACLLVYSFACGLMGGWVATRLFIGRWMQAADQPLAEAQQVARSLGGSDAAAPIRDQRDAVRAVRAAADKKASG
;
A
#
# COMPACT_ATOMS: atom_id res chain seq x y z
N MET A 1 -75.70 -17.80 17.25
CA MET A 1 -74.43 -17.80 16.50
C MET A 1 -73.59 -16.70 17.12
N ASP A 2 -72.48 -17.12 17.72
CA ASP A 2 -71.81 -16.49 18.85
C ASP A 2 -71.20 -15.12 18.60
N ALA A 3 -71.29 -14.28 19.63
CA ALA A 3 -70.52 -13.06 19.82
C ALA A 3 -69.28 -13.42 20.66
N THR A 4 -68.08 -13.20 20.12
CA THR A 4 -66.82 -13.32 20.88
C THR A 4 -66.25 -11.94 21.20
N THR A 5 -66.21 -11.69 22.51
CA THR A 5 -65.69 -10.53 23.23
C THR A 5 -64.15 -10.46 23.16
N PRO A 6 -63.53 -9.26 23.14
CA PRO A 6 -62.08 -9.11 23.29
C PRO A 6 -61.65 -9.28 24.77
N GLY A 7 -60.55 -10.01 24.98
CA GLY A 7 -60.00 -10.34 26.30
C GLY A 7 -59.47 -9.14 27.09
N ALA A 8 -59.76 -9.18 28.39
CA ALA A 8 -59.27 -8.28 29.44
C ALA A 8 -57.81 -8.64 29.87
N PRO A 9 -57.07 -7.72 30.54
CA PRO A 9 -55.63 -7.85 30.80
C PRO A 9 -55.28 -8.80 31.95
N ALA A 10 -54.13 -9.46 31.84
CA ALA A 10 -53.58 -10.37 32.83
C ALA A 10 -53.03 -9.63 34.08
N GLU A 11 -53.38 -10.14 35.26
CA GLU A 11 -52.88 -9.71 36.58
C GLU A 11 -51.39 -10.02 36.77
N PRO A 12 -50.64 -9.21 37.55
CA PRO A 12 -49.27 -9.55 37.96
C PRO A 12 -49.27 -10.56 39.13
N PRO A 13 -48.40 -11.59 39.12
CA PRO A 13 -48.31 -12.55 40.21
C PRO A 13 -47.73 -11.91 41.49
N SER A 14 -48.42 -12.17 42.60
CA SER A 14 -48.05 -11.89 43.98
C SER A 14 -46.79 -12.64 44.39
N GLY A 15 -46.00 -12.04 45.29
CA GLY A 15 -44.80 -12.65 45.85
C GLY A 15 -45.08 -13.95 46.58
N ASP A 16 -44.02 -14.74 46.74
CA ASP A 16 -43.69 -15.64 47.86
C ASP A 16 -42.62 -16.65 47.36
N GLU A 17 -41.44 -16.19 46.94
CA GLU A 17 -40.27 -17.06 46.73
C GLU A 17 -39.18 -16.71 47.74
N GLU A 18 -39.09 -17.60 48.73
CA GLU A 18 -38.23 -17.61 49.90
C GLU A 18 -36.80 -17.98 49.47
N TRP A 19 -35.88 -17.00 49.49
CA TRP A 19 -34.46 -17.22 49.18
C TRP A 19 -33.76 -17.92 50.35
N GLY A 20 -33.33 -19.17 50.15
CA GLY A 20 -32.45 -19.89 51.07
C GLY A 20 -31.04 -19.27 51.18
N PRO A 21 -30.28 -19.59 52.25
CA PRO A 21 -29.04 -18.88 52.58
C PRO A 21 -27.95 -19.10 51.52
N PHE A 22 -27.39 -17.99 51.05
CA PHE A 22 -26.28 -17.89 50.11
C PHE A 22 -25.03 -18.53 50.71
N GLU A 23 -24.57 -19.63 50.11
CA GLU A 23 -23.33 -20.29 50.46
C GLU A 23 -22.16 -19.36 50.10
N ALA A 24 -21.37 -18.96 51.12
CA ALA A 24 -20.31 -17.99 50.96
C ALA A 24 -19.15 -18.54 50.10
N ASP A 25 -18.75 -17.77 49.08
CA ASP A 25 -17.55 -18.05 48.28
C ASP A 25 -16.29 -18.22 49.18
N PRO A 26 -15.38 -19.15 48.85
CA PRO A 26 -14.14 -19.32 49.60
C PRO A 26 -13.24 -18.07 49.49
N PRO A 27 -12.50 -17.70 50.55
CA PRO A 27 -11.74 -16.46 50.58
C PRO A 27 -10.57 -16.47 49.59
N ALA A 28 -10.31 -15.30 48.98
CA ALA A 28 -9.20 -15.05 48.08
C ALA A 28 -7.84 -15.39 48.72
N PRO A 29 -6.87 -15.93 47.96
CA PRO A 29 -5.54 -16.23 48.49
C PRO A 29 -4.81 -14.95 48.92
N THR A 30 -4.27 -14.97 50.15
CA THR A 30 -3.51 -13.89 50.77
C THR A 30 -2.17 -13.63 50.05
N PRO A 31 -1.68 -12.37 50.00
CA PRO A 31 -0.39 -12.07 49.42
C PRO A 31 0.73 -12.49 50.39
N SER A 32 1.27 -13.70 50.21
CA SER A 32 2.46 -14.12 50.95
C SER A 32 3.70 -13.41 50.39
N SER A 33 4.31 -12.60 51.26
CA SER A 33 5.62 -12.00 51.11
C SER A 33 6.70 -13.05 50.89
N ARG A 34 7.39 -12.99 49.74
CA ARG A 34 8.77 -13.47 49.62
C ARG A 34 9.55 -12.61 48.64
N ALA A 35 10.16 -11.55 49.16
CA ALA A 35 11.27 -10.88 48.48
C ALA A 35 12.42 -11.89 48.34
N GLN A 36 12.66 -12.38 47.14
CA GLN A 36 13.92 -13.02 46.80
C GLN A 36 14.94 -11.91 46.46
N PRO A 37 16.17 -11.93 47.01
CA PRO A 37 17.20 -11.03 46.53
C PRO A 37 17.54 -11.44 45.10
N VAL A 38 17.23 -10.56 44.14
CA VAL A 38 17.70 -10.66 42.76
C VAL A 38 19.23 -10.62 42.83
N GLY A 39 19.85 -11.78 42.64
CA GLY A 39 21.27 -11.88 42.41
C GLY A 39 21.62 -11.00 41.22
N ALA A 40 22.58 -10.10 41.42
CA ALA A 40 23.21 -9.36 40.35
C ALA A 40 23.94 -10.35 39.44
N ASP A 41 23.24 -10.88 38.43
CA ASP A 41 23.88 -11.49 37.27
C ASP A 41 24.41 -10.33 36.41
N THR A 42 25.62 -9.86 36.74
CA THR A 42 26.47 -9.07 35.85
C THR A 42 26.85 -9.92 34.65
N ARG A 43 25.91 -10.12 33.74
CA ARG A 43 26.19 -10.47 32.35
C ARG A 43 26.21 -9.19 31.54
N GLU A 44 27.35 -8.51 31.60
CA GLU A 44 27.83 -7.69 30.49
C GLU A 44 27.91 -8.57 29.24
N GLY A 45 26.84 -8.58 28.45
CA GLY A 45 26.69 -9.39 27.25
C GLY A 45 26.07 -8.55 26.14
N ARG A 46 26.88 -7.62 25.60
CA ARG A 46 26.78 -6.93 24.29
C ARG A 46 25.40 -7.00 23.58
N PRO A 47 24.70 -5.87 23.35
CA PRO A 47 23.52 -5.89 22.50
C PRO A 47 23.92 -6.25 21.05
N PRO A 48 23.26 -7.22 20.39
CA PRO A 48 23.46 -7.47 18.97
C PRO A 48 22.64 -6.49 18.11
N GLU A 49 22.85 -5.18 18.24
CA GLU A 49 22.06 -4.18 17.50
C GLU A 49 22.64 -3.74 16.14
N ARG A 50 23.82 -4.25 15.73
CA ARG A 50 24.48 -3.81 14.49
C ARG A 50 24.10 -4.56 13.20
N GLY A 51 23.32 -5.64 13.29
CA GLY A 51 23.04 -6.53 12.15
C GLY A 51 21.77 -6.20 11.34
N ILE A 52 20.72 -5.75 12.03
CA ILE A 52 19.38 -5.55 11.44
C ILE A 52 19.36 -4.50 10.33
N PRO A 53 19.93 -3.28 10.48
CA PRO A 53 19.87 -2.26 9.42
C PRO A 53 20.69 -2.63 8.18
N LYS A 54 21.79 -3.38 8.34
CA LYS A 54 22.59 -3.87 7.20
C LYS A 54 21.84 -4.94 6.41
N LEU A 55 21.17 -5.86 7.09
CA LEU A 55 20.38 -6.92 6.45
C LEU A 55 19.22 -6.32 5.63
N VAL A 56 18.50 -5.34 6.18
CA VAL A 56 17.38 -4.66 5.50
C VAL A 56 17.85 -3.92 4.24
N ASN A 57 18.99 -3.23 4.29
CA ASN A 57 19.53 -2.54 3.12
C ASN A 57 20.02 -3.51 2.04
N THR A 58 20.64 -4.63 2.42
CA THR A 58 21.10 -5.64 1.45
C THR A 58 19.92 -6.34 0.77
N VAL A 59 18.91 -6.76 1.52
CA VAL A 59 17.71 -7.42 0.96
C VAL A 59 16.95 -6.46 0.04
N PHE A 60 16.81 -5.20 0.42
CA PHE A 60 16.15 -4.21 -0.42
C PHE A 60 16.95 -3.89 -1.69
N GLY A 61 18.28 -3.74 -1.58
CA GLY A 61 19.15 -3.56 -2.73
C GLY A 61 19.02 -4.71 -3.72
N ALA A 62 19.01 -5.95 -3.22
CA ALA A 62 18.78 -7.15 -4.04
C ALA A 62 17.38 -7.18 -4.66
N ALA A 63 16.33 -6.77 -3.93
CA ALA A 63 14.98 -6.68 -4.48
C ALA A 63 14.87 -5.62 -5.58
N GLN A 64 15.51 -4.46 -5.39
CA GLN A 64 15.56 -3.38 -6.38
C GLN A 64 16.32 -3.82 -7.63
N THR A 65 17.48 -4.46 -7.52
CA THR A 65 18.23 -4.96 -8.68
C THR A 65 17.44 -6.04 -9.42
N THR A 66 16.82 -6.97 -8.69
CA THR A 66 15.97 -8.02 -9.27
C THR A 66 14.79 -7.41 -10.02
N PHE A 67 14.16 -6.36 -9.46
CA PHE A 67 13.09 -5.62 -10.12
C PHE A 67 13.56 -4.91 -11.40
N LEU A 68 14.71 -4.25 -11.38
CA LEU A 68 15.24 -3.59 -12.57
C LEU A 68 15.59 -4.59 -13.68
N LEU A 69 16.16 -5.75 -13.31
CA LEU A 69 16.44 -6.82 -14.26
C LEU A 69 15.15 -7.42 -14.83
N SER A 70 14.11 -7.61 -14.01
CA SER A 70 12.83 -8.14 -14.50
C SER A 70 12.14 -7.17 -15.45
N VAL A 71 12.16 -5.86 -15.17
CA VAL A 71 11.66 -4.82 -16.09
C VAL A 71 12.45 -4.82 -17.39
N LEU A 72 13.77 -4.93 -17.34
CA LEU A 72 14.61 -5.03 -18.53
C LEU A 72 14.20 -6.23 -19.39
N VAL A 73 13.99 -7.41 -18.78
CA VAL A 73 13.53 -8.61 -19.49
C VAL A 73 12.14 -8.41 -20.08
N MET A 74 11.20 -7.83 -19.33
CA MET A 74 9.83 -7.54 -19.80
C MET A 74 9.82 -6.60 -21.01
N CYS A 75 10.77 -5.67 -21.11
CA CYS A 75 10.90 -4.77 -22.27
C CYS A 75 11.71 -5.42 -23.41
N ALA A 76 12.68 -6.28 -23.11
CA ALA A 76 13.53 -6.92 -24.11
C ALA A 76 12.77 -7.98 -24.92
N VAL A 77 11.87 -8.76 -24.29
CA VAL A 77 11.05 -9.77 -24.95
C VAL A 77 10.22 -9.19 -26.12
N PRO A 78 9.40 -8.14 -25.93
CA PRO A 78 8.62 -7.56 -27.02
C PRO A 78 9.53 -6.87 -28.05
N ALA A 79 10.60 -6.18 -27.63
CA ALA A 79 11.55 -5.58 -28.56
C ALA A 79 12.20 -6.62 -29.50
N LEU A 80 12.60 -7.77 -28.95
CA LEU A 80 13.13 -8.89 -29.73
C LEU A 80 12.08 -9.50 -30.64
N ALA A 81 10.85 -9.69 -30.14
CA ALA A 81 9.75 -10.21 -30.95
C ALA A 81 9.41 -9.28 -32.13
N ILE A 82 9.40 -7.96 -31.91
CA ILE A 82 9.18 -6.94 -32.95
C ILE A 82 10.33 -6.95 -33.95
N LEU A 83 11.58 -7.09 -33.50
CA LEU A 83 12.74 -7.21 -34.38
C LEU A 83 12.64 -8.45 -35.28
N MET A 84 12.29 -9.61 -34.68
CA MET A 84 12.09 -10.86 -35.43
C MET A 84 10.94 -10.71 -36.43
N PHE A 85 9.81 -10.15 -36.01
CA PHE A 85 8.65 -9.94 -36.89
C PHE A 85 8.95 -9.00 -38.05
N SER A 86 9.49 -7.81 -37.75
CA SER A 86 9.82 -6.80 -38.77
C SER A 86 10.95 -7.22 -39.71
N SER A 87 11.87 -8.09 -39.26
CA SER A 87 12.94 -8.61 -40.12
C SER A 87 12.45 -9.58 -41.18
N ASN A 88 11.25 -10.17 -41.04
CA ASN A 88 10.64 -11.03 -42.06
C ASN A 88 9.93 -10.25 -43.18
N LEU A 89 9.80 -8.93 -43.07
CA LEU A 89 9.13 -8.11 -44.08
C LEU A 89 10.09 -7.70 -45.21
N GLU A 90 9.63 -7.70 -46.45
CA GLU A 90 10.42 -7.27 -47.62
C GLU A 90 10.55 -5.73 -47.69
N HIS A 91 9.52 -5.01 -47.28
CA HIS A 91 9.44 -3.54 -47.30
C HIS A 91 8.96 -3.00 -45.95
N GLY A 92 9.36 -1.78 -45.61
CA GLY A 92 8.85 -1.09 -44.41
C GLY A 92 9.38 -1.60 -43.05
N ARG A 93 10.40 -2.48 -43.04
CA ARG A 93 10.97 -3.14 -41.84
C ARG A 93 11.21 -2.17 -40.67
N TRP A 94 11.93 -1.08 -40.93
CA TRP A 94 12.26 -0.08 -39.92
C TRP A 94 11.06 0.71 -39.42
N SER A 95 10.08 0.95 -40.30
CA SER A 95 8.82 1.61 -39.92
C SER A 95 8.00 0.73 -38.99
N VAL A 96 7.83 -0.55 -39.35
CA VAL A 96 7.11 -1.53 -38.52
C VAL A 96 7.82 -1.75 -37.19
N PHE A 97 9.16 -1.80 -37.20
CA PHE A 97 9.94 -1.88 -35.96
C PHE A 97 9.68 -0.67 -35.06
N ALA A 98 9.80 0.55 -35.58
CA ALA A 98 9.57 1.77 -34.81
C ALA A 98 8.14 1.85 -34.25
N VAL A 99 7.14 1.57 -35.10
CA VAL A 99 5.72 1.56 -34.69
C VAL A 99 5.48 0.49 -33.62
N GLY A 100 6.03 -0.72 -33.78
CA GLY A 100 5.90 -1.79 -32.80
C GLY A 100 6.48 -1.42 -31.43
N ILE A 101 7.65 -0.76 -31.40
CA ILE A 101 8.25 -0.27 -30.15
C ILE A 101 7.35 0.76 -29.47
N VAL A 102 6.79 1.70 -30.22
CA VAL A 102 5.87 2.72 -29.67
C VAL A 102 4.58 2.09 -29.15
N ILE A 103 4.01 1.12 -29.87
CA ILE A 103 2.82 0.37 -29.45
C ILE A 103 3.10 -0.39 -28.15
N SER A 104 4.23 -1.09 -28.08
CA SER A 104 4.64 -1.83 -26.87
C SER A 104 4.84 -0.88 -25.68
N ALA A 105 5.54 0.24 -25.88
CA ALA A 105 5.74 1.24 -24.85
C ALA A 105 4.42 1.86 -24.37
N ALA A 106 3.49 2.16 -25.29
CA ALA A 106 2.16 2.68 -24.95
C ALA A 106 1.37 1.68 -24.10
N GLY A 107 1.38 0.40 -24.47
CA GLY A 107 0.78 -0.68 -23.67
C GLY A 107 1.39 -0.76 -22.28
N PHE A 108 2.73 -0.78 -22.19
CA PHE A 108 3.46 -0.87 -20.93
C PHE A 108 3.20 0.33 -20.01
N VAL A 109 3.20 1.55 -20.52
CA VAL A 109 2.88 2.76 -19.74
C VAL A 109 1.43 2.73 -19.29
N SER A 110 0.49 2.39 -20.17
CA SER A 110 -0.94 2.32 -19.83
C SER A 110 -1.21 1.29 -18.73
N GLY A 111 -0.59 0.11 -18.84
CA GLY A 111 -0.64 -0.92 -17.81
C GLY A 111 0.00 -0.43 -16.51
N GLY A 112 1.19 0.17 -16.57
CA GLY A 112 1.93 0.66 -15.42
C GLY A 112 1.20 1.73 -14.62
N LEU A 113 0.47 2.62 -15.28
CA LEU A 113 -0.38 3.61 -14.62
C LEU A 113 -1.53 2.96 -13.84
N LEU A 114 -2.17 1.93 -14.40
CA LEU A 114 -3.19 1.17 -13.69
C LEU A 114 -2.60 0.33 -12.56
N GLY A 115 -1.46 -0.31 -12.79
CA GLY A 115 -0.72 -1.05 -11.77
C GLY A 115 -0.36 -0.16 -10.58
N PHE A 116 0.12 1.05 -10.86
CA PHE A 116 0.37 2.08 -9.85
C PHE A 116 -0.87 2.38 -9.02
N LEU A 117 -2.00 2.63 -9.68
CA LEU A 117 -3.26 2.96 -9.02
C LEU A 117 -3.73 1.85 -8.07
N PHE A 118 -3.65 0.59 -8.50
CA PHE A 118 -4.06 -0.56 -7.69
C PHE A 118 -3.07 -0.93 -6.58
N ALA A 119 -1.81 -0.48 -6.68
CA ALA A 119 -0.78 -0.79 -5.72
C ALA A 119 -0.64 0.22 -4.59
N LEU A 120 -1.30 1.38 -4.69
CA LEU A 120 -1.29 2.38 -3.63
C LEU A 120 -1.76 1.76 -2.30
N PRO A 121 -0.95 1.86 -1.23
CA PRO A 121 -1.31 1.30 0.07
C PRO A 121 -2.52 2.04 0.65
N ARG A 122 -3.57 1.28 0.98
CA ARG A 122 -4.75 1.78 1.70
C ARG A 122 -4.42 1.88 3.19
N SER A 123 -4.75 3.01 3.82
CA SER A 123 -4.57 3.17 5.25
C SER A 123 -5.71 2.49 6.00
N THR A 124 -5.60 1.19 6.25
CA THR A 124 -6.44 0.59 7.29
C THR A 124 -5.99 1.18 8.61
N THR A 125 -6.78 2.09 9.15
CA THR A 125 -6.62 2.57 10.52
C THR A 125 -6.91 1.37 11.43
N VAL A 126 -5.90 0.55 11.71
CA VAL A 126 -6.00 -0.53 12.69
C VAL A 126 -6.04 0.15 14.05
N ALA A 127 -7.26 0.38 14.54
CA ALA A 127 -7.48 0.67 15.95
C ALA A 127 -7.05 -0.55 16.77
N GLY A 128 -5.83 -0.48 17.32
CA GLY A 128 -5.25 -1.18 18.47
C GLY A 128 -5.59 -2.65 18.77
N SER A 129 -4.55 -3.48 18.97
CA SER A 129 -4.40 -4.33 20.17
C SER A 129 -3.01 -5.00 20.24
N SER A 130 -2.43 -4.93 21.43
CA SER A 130 -1.26 -5.66 21.95
C SER A 130 0.15 -5.25 21.53
N GLY A 131 0.86 -4.74 22.53
CA GLY A 131 2.26 -4.37 22.50
C GLY A 131 3.19 -5.49 22.06
N ASN A 132 3.88 -5.27 20.95
CA ASN A 132 5.28 -5.62 20.83
C ASN A 132 5.93 -4.67 19.82
N THR A 133 7.03 -4.04 20.22
CA THR A 133 7.75 -3.02 19.47
C THR A 133 8.35 -3.61 18.20
N THR A 134 7.59 -3.63 17.12
CA THR A 134 8.14 -3.54 15.77
C THR A 134 7.84 -2.13 15.32
N VAL A 135 8.89 -1.36 15.01
CA VAL A 135 8.81 -0.02 14.43
C VAL A 135 8.20 -0.16 13.04
N ALA A 136 6.88 -0.34 13.00
CA ALA A 136 6.08 -0.17 11.80
C ALA A 136 6.08 1.32 11.54
N ILE A 137 6.97 1.73 10.65
CA ILE A 137 7.05 3.10 10.17
C ILE A 137 5.65 3.45 9.65
N THR A 138 4.89 4.16 10.48
CA THR A 138 3.52 4.53 10.20
C THR A 138 3.59 5.72 9.27
N VAL A 139 3.98 5.44 8.02
CA VAL A 139 3.82 6.37 6.90
C VAL A 139 2.33 6.66 6.86
N ARG A 140 1.92 7.87 7.25
CA ARG A 140 0.52 8.29 7.19
C ARG A 140 0.25 8.63 5.72
N PRO A 141 -0.40 7.76 4.94
CA PRO A 141 -0.55 8.00 3.51
C PRO A 141 -1.46 9.22 3.29
N ASN A 142 -1.25 9.94 2.19
CA ASN A 142 -2.13 11.05 1.84
C ASN A 142 -3.51 10.50 1.48
N THR A 143 -4.50 10.71 2.35
CA THR A 143 -5.87 10.20 2.19
C THR A 143 -6.54 10.66 0.89
N ASN A 144 -6.11 11.80 0.33
CA ASN A 144 -6.63 12.26 -0.96
C ASN A 144 -6.34 11.28 -2.10
N LEU A 145 -5.16 10.64 -2.11
CA LEU A 145 -4.83 9.67 -3.17
C LEU A 145 -5.54 8.33 -2.97
N GLU A 146 -5.80 7.98 -1.72
CA GLU A 146 -6.59 6.81 -1.36
C GLU A 146 -8.05 6.97 -1.80
N ASP A 147 -8.67 8.09 -1.44
CA ASP A 147 -10.02 8.46 -1.88
C ASP A 147 -10.08 8.51 -3.41
N VAL A 148 -9.00 9.02 -4.04
CA VAL A 148 -8.92 9.10 -5.50
C VAL A 148 -8.87 7.74 -6.17
N SER A 149 -8.08 6.81 -5.63
CA SER A 149 -8.02 5.43 -6.12
C SER A 149 -9.33 4.68 -5.88
N ASP A 150 -10.00 4.90 -4.75
CA ASP A 150 -11.26 4.23 -4.44
C ASP A 150 -12.39 4.68 -5.39
N TRP A 151 -12.51 5.99 -5.69
CA TRP A 151 -13.49 6.42 -6.69
C TRP A 151 -13.12 5.95 -8.10
N LEU A 152 -11.83 5.99 -8.47
CA LEU A 152 -11.41 5.62 -9.82
C LEU A 152 -11.55 4.12 -10.07
N THR A 153 -11.23 3.27 -9.08
CA THR A 153 -11.49 1.82 -9.20
C THR A 153 -12.98 1.50 -9.29
N LYS A 154 -13.85 2.18 -8.53
CA LYS A 154 -15.31 2.04 -8.65
C LYS A 154 -15.83 2.46 -10.02
N ILE A 155 -15.31 3.55 -10.59
CA ILE A 155 -15.65 3.99 -11.95
C ILE A 155 -15.15 2.99 -12.99
N ILE A 156 -13.92 2.50 -12.88
CA ILE A 156 -13.37 1.49 -13.80
C ILE A 156 -14.23 0.22 -13.77
N VAL A 157 -14.56 -0.29 -12.57
CA VAL A 157 -15.42 -1.47 -12.41
C VAL A 157 -16.82 -1.19 -12.95
N GLY A 158 -17.44 -0.06 -12.59
CA GLY A 158 -18.78 0.32 -13.06
C GLY A 158 -18.88 0.48 -14.58
N VAL A 159 -17.90 1.16 -15.19
CA VAL A 159 -17.79 1.31 -16.66
C VAL A 159 -17.57 -0.05 -17.31
N THR A 160 -16.74 -0.91 -16.72
CA THR A 160 -16.48 -2.25 -17.25
C THR A 160 -17.75 -3.11 -17.22
N LEU A 161 -18.53 -3.12 -16.12
CA LEU A 161 -19.76 -3.91 -16.04
C LEU A 161 -20.82 -3.48 -17.07
N ILE A 162 -20.93 -2.18 -17.34
CA ILE A 162 -21.96 -1.65 -18.24
C ILE A 162 -21.52 -1.71 -19.71
N GLN A 163 -20.21 -1.61 -19.99
CA GLN A 163 -19.68 -1.52 -21.35
C GLN A 163 -18.96 -2.78 -21.84
N ILE A 164 -18.98 -3.88 -21.09
CA ILE A 164 -18.27 -5.12 -21.46
C ILE A 164 -18.65 -5.62 -22.86
N GLY A 165 -19.92 -5.48 -23.24
CA GLY A 165 -20.42 -5.87 -24.58
C GLY A 165 -20.04 -4.92 -25.72
N LYS A 166 -19.46 -3.74 -25.44
CA LYS A 166 -18.87 -2.84 -26.45
C LYS A 166 -17.35 -2.99 -26.52
N ALA A 167 -16.76 -3.64 -25.52
CA ALA A 167 -15.32 -3.79 -25.40
C ALA A 167 -14.76 -4.71 -26.50
N ASP A 168 -15.50 -5.75 -26.90
CA ASP A 168 -15.12 -6.66 -27.97
C ASP A 168 -14.88 -5.94 -29.31
N THR A 169 -15.79 -5.04 -29.68
CA THR A 169 -15.79 -4.29 -30.92
C THR A 169 -14.70 -3.23 -30.89
N ALA A 170 -14.54 -2.53 -29.76
CA ALA A 170 -13.47 -1.55 -29.59
C ALA A 170 -12.07 -2.19 -29.60
N LEU A 171 -11.91 -3.34 -28.93
CA LEU A 171 -10.65 -4.10 -28.93
C LEU A 171 -10.33 -4.67 -30.30
N GLY A 172 -11.33 -5.24 -30.98
CA GLY A 172 -11.19 -5.72 -32.36
C GLY A 172 -10.71 -4.60 -33.27
N PHE A 173 -11.35 -3.43 -33.22
CA PHE A 173 -10.94 -2.26 -33.99
C PHE A 173 -9.52 -1.81 -33.65
N LEU A 174 -9.16 -1.74 -32.37
CA LEU A 174 -7.82 -1.39 -31.93
C LEU A 174 -6.77 -2.34 -32.52
N PHE A 175 -6.97 -3.66 -32.38
CA PHE A 175 -6.05 -4.67 -32.85
C PHE A 175 -5.89 -4.67 -34.37
N THR A 176 -7.00 -4.48 -35.11
CA THR A 176 -6.94 -4.34 -36.56
C THR A 176 -6.13 -3.09 -36.96
N ARG A 177 -6.41 -1.93 -36.33
CA ARG A 177 -5.70 -0.68 -36.66
C ARG A 177 -4.21 -0.73 -36.36
N THR A 178 -3.83 -1.34 -35.23
CA THR A 178 -2.41 -1.49 -34.88
C THR A 178 -1.74 -2.58 -35.71
N GLY A 179 -2.48 -3.63 -36.09
CA GLY A 179 -2.03 -4.64 -37.07
C GLY A 179 -1.76 -4.07 -38.45
N ASP A 180 -2.66 -3.22 -38.96
CA ASP A 180 -2.51 -2.49 -40.22
C ASP A 180 -1.24 -1.62 -40.20
N ALA A 181 -1.00 -0.92 -39.08
CA ALA A 181 0.20 -0.11 -38.89
C ALA A 181 1.50 -0.95 -38.81
N MET A 182 1.41 -2.25 -38.52
CA MET A 182 2.55 -3.17 -38.45
C MET A 182 2.77 -4.00 -39.73
N GLY A 183 2.19 -3.60 -40.85
CA GLY A 183 2.37 -4.27 -42.15
C GLY A 183 1.13 -5.00 -42.65
N GLY A 184 0.06 -5.01 -41.86
CA GLY A 184 -1.25 -5.49 -42.29
C GLY A 184 -1.40 -7.01 -42.38
N GLY A 185 -2.64 -7.44 -42.56
CA GLY A 185 -3.02 -8.84 -42.68
C GLY A 185 -3.22 -9.57 -41.33
N PRO A 186 -3.63 -10.85 -41.39
CA PRO A 186 -4.05 -11.60 -40.20
C PRO A 186 -2.92 -11.83 -39.19
N SER A 187 -1.70 -12.08 -39.68
CA SER A 187 -0.52 -12.29 -38.82
C SER A 187 -0.13 -11.03 -38.06
N ALA A 188 -0.06 -9.87 -38.72
CA ALA A 188 0.26 -8.60 -38.07
C ALA A 188 -0.81 -8.18 -37.06
N THR A 189 -2.08 -8.41 -37.37
CA THR A 189 -3.20 -8.17 -36.44
C THR A 189 -3.08 -9.01 -35.17
N THR A 190 -2.83 -10.31 -35.34
CA THR A 190 -2.68 -11.25 -34.20
C THR A 190 -1.43 -10.90 -33.38
N PHE A 191 -0.31 -10.64 -34.05
CA PHE A 191 0.93 -10.22 -33.41
C PHE A 191 0.75 -8.93 -32.61
N SER A 192 0.05 -7.94 -33.19
CA SER A 192 -0.26 -6.69 -32.51
C SER A 192 -1.11 -6.88 -31.25
N ALA A 193 -2.12 -7.75 -31.32
CA ALA A 193 -2.98 -8.04 -30.19
C ALA A 193 -2.17 -8.67 -29.04
N CYS A 194 -1.38 -9.70 -29.34
CA CYS A 194 -0.49 -10.34 -28.37
C CYS A 194 0.52 -9.36 -27.78
N LEU A 195 1.13 -8.51 -28.61
CA LEU A 195 2.10 -7.50 -28.19
C LEU A 195 1.49 -6.49 -27.21
N LEU A 196 0.30 -5.97 -27.53
CA LEU A 196 -0.43 -5.03 -26.67
C LEU A 196 -0.82 -5.67 -25.34
N VAL A 197 -1.42 -6.86 -25.37
CA VAL A 197 -1.85 -7.58 -24.16
C VAL A 197 -0.65 -7.90 -23.27
N TYR A 198 0.44 -8.41 -23.86
CA TYR A 198 1.68 -8.69 -23.14
C TYR A 198 2.25 -7.42 -22.51
N SER A 199 2.43 -6.37 -23.31
CA SER A 199 3.07 -5.13 -22.84
C SER A 199 2.23 -4.47 -21.75
N PHE A 200 0.90 -4.46 -21.90
CA PHE A 200 -0.02 -3.98 -20.89
C PHE A 200 0.05 -4.78 -19.59
N ALA A 201 0.05 -6.12 -19.67
CA ALA A 201 0.14 -6.97 -18.49
C ALA A 201 1.47 -6.81 -17.75
N CYS A 202 2.58 -6.75 -18.49
CA CYS A 202 3.92 -6.49 -17.93
C CYS A 202 4.00 -5.10 -17.30
N GLY A 203 3.45 -4.08 -17.96
CA GLY A 203 3.33 -2.74 -17.44
C GLY A 203 2.55 -2.73 -16.12
N LEU A 204 1.38 -3.35 -16.10
CA LEU A 204 0.52 -3.44 -14.91
C LEU A 204 1.23 -4.12 -13.74
N MET A 205 1.85 -5.27 -14.00
CA MET A 205 2.62 -5.98 -12.97
C MET A 205 3.82 -5.13 -12.49
N GLY A 206 4.57 -4.55 -13.42
CA GLY A 206 5.73 -3.72 -13.14
C GLY A 206 5.39 -2.49 -12.31
N GLY A 207 4.36 -1.74 -12.73
CA GLY A 207 3.85 -0.58 -11.99
C GLY A 207 3.32 -0.96 -10.61
N TRP A 208 2.66 -2.11 -10.49
CA TRP A 208 2.16 -2.61 -9.20
C TRP A 208 3.30 -2.93 -8.22
N VAL A 209 4.29 -3.72 -8.67
CA VAL A 209 5.45 -4.06 -7.85
C VAL A 209 6.28 -2.81 -7.52
N ALA A 210 6.53 -1.95 -8.51
CA ALA A 210 7.31 -0.72 -8.33
C ALA A 210 6.70 0.17 -7.24
N THR A 211 5.39 0.37 -7.30
CA THR A 211 4.68 1.21 -6.32
C THR A 211 4.85 0.63 -4.92
N ARG A 212 4.64 -0.68 -4.74
CA ARG A 212 4.83 -1.31 -3.43
C ARG A 212 6.27 -1.31 -2.93
N LEU A 213 7.25 -1.44 -3.84
CA LEU A 213 8.65 -1.51 -3.47
C LEU A 213 9.24 -0.13 -3.13
N PHE A 214 8.86 0.92 -3.87
CA PHE A 214 9.52 2.23 -3.78
C PHE A 214 8.72 3.29 -3.00
N ILE A 215 7.39 3.30 -3.07
CA ILE A 215 6.59 4.40 -2.53
C ILE A 215 6.82 4.60 -1.03
N GLY A 216 6.90 3.49 -0.27
CA GLY A 216 7.11 3.54 1.17
C GLY A 216 8.42 4.21 1.54
N ARG A 217 9.53 3.92 0.84
CA ARG A 217 10.83 4.54 1.14
C ARG A 217 10.88 6.00 0.73
N TRP A 218 10.24 6.38 -0.37
CA TRP A 218 10.20 7.76 -0.82
C TRP A 218 9.39 8.63 0.15
N MET A 219 8.27 8.11 0.66
CA MET A 219 7.49 8.80 1.69
C MET A 219 8.27 8.92 3.00
N GLN A 220 8.93 7.85 3.44
CA GLN A 220 9.78 7.90 4.64
C GLN A 220 10.94 8.90 4.51
N ALA A 221 11.61 8.91 3.36
CA ALA A 221 12.70 9.86 3.10
C ALA A 221 12.19 11.31 3.06
N ALA A 222 10.96 11.53 2.59
CA ALA A 222 10.33 12.85 2.62
C ALA A 222 9.95 13.30 4.04
N ASP A 223 9.50 12.37 4.90
CA ASP A 223 9.03 12.67 6.26
C ASP A 223 10.16 12.77 7.32
N GLN A 224 11.31 12.11 7.08
CA GLN A 224 12.48 12.11 7.97
C GLN A 224 12.92 13.49 8.48
N PRO A 225 13.14 14.52 7.63
CA PRO A 225 13.61 15.82 8.10
C PRO A 225 12.62 16.52 9.03
N LEU A 226 11.31 16.29 8.84
CA LEU A 226 10.27 16.86 9.68
C LEU A 226 10.25 16.18 11.06
N ALA A 227 10.42 14.85 11.08
CA ALA A 227 10.51 14.07 12.30
C ALA A 227 11.75 14.46 13.14
N GLU A 228 12.90 14.63 12.50
CA GLU A 228 14.14 15.07 13.14
C GLU A 228 14.00 16.47 13.75
N ALA A 229 13.48 17.42 12.99
CA ALA A 229 13.26 18.79 13.49
C ALA A 229 12.30 18.82 14.69
N GLN A 230 11.27 17.97 14.69
CA GLN A 230 10.35 17.85 15.82
C GLN A 230 10.99 17.23 17.06
N GLN A 231 11.88 16.25 16.89
CA GLN A 231 12.67 15.70 18.00
C GLN A 231 13.62 16.73 18.60
N VAL A 232 14.31 17.52 17.76
CA VAL A 232 15.21 18.60 18.21
C VAL A 232 14.43 19.70 18.92
N ALA A 233 13.28 20.12 18.39
CA ALA A 233 12.44 21.12 19.04
C ALA A 233 11.96 20.64 20.43
N ARG A 234 11.58 19.36 20.57
CA ARG A 234 11.19 18.75 21.86
C ARG A 234 12.35 18.66 22.86
N SER A 235 13.56 18.35 22.41
CA SER A 235 14.73 18.24 23.30
C SER A 235 15.22 19.60 23.81
N LEU A 236 14.96 20.68 23.07
CA LEU A 236 15.31 22.04 23.45
C LEU A 236 14.20 22.75 24.26
N GLY A 237 12.92 22.46 23.97
CA GLY A 237 11.77 23.17 24.53
C GLY A 237 11.10 22.55 25.75
N GLY A 238 11.48 21.32 26.14
CA GLY A 238 10.72 20.52 27.13
C GLY A 238 9.36 20.06 26.57
N SER A 239 8.59 19.29 27.36
CA SER A 239 7.30 18.69 26.95
C SER A 239 6.26 19.68 26.40
N ASP A 240 6.46 20.98 26.58
CA ASP A 240 5.53 22.05 26.21
C ASP A 240 5.56 22.46 24.72
N ALA A 241 6.48 21.90 23.91
CA ALA A 241 6.49 22.06 22.46
C ALA A 241 5.36 21.24 21.79
N ALA A 242 4.11 21.64 22.01
CA ALA A 242 2.92 20.82 21.71
C ALA A 242 2.41 20.89 20.26
N ALA A 243 2.81 21.87 19.46
CA ALA A 243 2.30 22.01 18.09
C ALA A 243 3.06 21.10 17.12
N PRO A 244 2.37 20.22 16.35
CA PRO A 244 3.01 19.41 15.32
C PRO A 244 3.53 20.31 14.19
N ILE A 245 4.79 20.14 13.84
CA ILE A 245 5.45 20.81 12.72
C ILE A 245 4.89 20.23 11.43
N ARG A 246 4.29 21.08 10.59
CA ARG A 246 3.56 20.67 9.38
C ARG A 246 4.32 20.88 8.08
N ASP A 247 5.32 21.76 8.08
CA ASP A 247 6.13 22.10 6.90
C ASP A 247 7.59 22.35 7.31
N GLN A 248 8.52 22.20 6.37
CA GLN A 248 9.95 22.47 6.57
C GLN A 248 10.21 23.91 7.04
N ARG A 249 9.43 24.88 6.58
CA ARG A 249 9.57 26.28 7.03
C ARG A 249 9.22 26.43 8.51
N ASP A 250 8.17 25.76 8.95
CA ASP A 250 7.76 25.72 10.35
C ASP A 250 8.78 24.95 11.19
N ALA A 251 9.40 23.92 10.60
CA ALA A 251 10.46 23.14 11.23
C ALA A 251 11.67 23.98 11.59
N VAL A 252 12.17 24.76 10.61
CA VAL A 252 13.30 25.67 10.81
C VAL A 252 12.98 26.76 11.83
N ARG A 253 11.75 27.32 11.80
CA ARG A 253 11.30 28.33 12.76
C ARG A 253 11.21 27.77 14.18
N ALA A 254 10.64 26.59 14.34
CA ALA A 254 10.48 25.93 15.64
C ALA A 254 11.82 25.60 16.28
N VAL A 255 12.77 25.04 15.51
CA VAL A 255 14.12 24.73 16.00
C VAL A 255 14.85 26.01 16.43
N ARG A 256 14.75 27.08 15.62
CA ARG A 256 15.37 28.37 15.94
C ARG A 256 14.79 28.99 17.21
N ALA A 257 13.46 29.05 17.33
CA ALA A 257 12.79 29.59 18.51
C ALA A 257 13.14 28.81 19.79
N ALA A 258 13.24 27.48 19.70
CA ALA A 258 13.63 26.64 20.83
C ALA A 258 15.10 26.86 21.24
N ALA A 259 15.99 27.07 20.27
CA ALA A 259 17.39 27.42 20.54
C ALA A 259 17.52 28.80 21.22
N ASP A 260 16.78 29.80 20.75
CA ASP A 260 16.78 31.15 21.34
C ASP A 260 16.27 31.11 22.79
N LYS A 261 15.19 30.36 23.08
CA LYS A 261 14.65 30.19 24.44
C LYS A 261 15.65 29.56 25.40
N LYS A 262 16.44 28.57 24.92
CA LYS A 262 17.50 27.93 25.70
C LYS A 262 18.69 28.85 25.96
N ALA A 263 18.96 29.81 25.10
CA ALA A 263 20.04 30.79 25.29
C ALA A 263 19.67 31.92 26.27
N SER A 264 18.38 32.19 26.45
CA SER A 264 17.86 33.25 27.32
C SER A 264 17.54 32.83 28.76
N GLY A 265 17.63 31.53 29.09
CA GLY A 265 17.38 30.98 30.43
C GLY A 265 18.63 30.34 31.01
#